data_AF-A0A2R6FJ82-F1
#
_entry.id   AF-A0A2R6FJ82-F1
#
_cell.length_a   1.000
_cell.length_b   1.000
_cell.length_c   1.000
_cell.angle_alpha   90.00
_cell.angle_beta   90.00
_cell.angle_gamma   90.00
#
_symmetry.space_group_name_H-M   'P 1'
#
loop_
_entity.id
_entity.type
_entity.pdbx_description
1 polymer ?
#
loop_
_entity_poly.entity_id
_entity_poly.type
_entity_poly.pdbx_seq_one_letter_code
_entity_poly.pdbx_strand_id
1 'polypeptide(L)'
;MRAYRLAYDGTGYRGFQRQPHGETVEDALFGALRDLDVAFEDGSPAGYTAAGRTDAGVSARAQTVAFEAPKRLRPRAFDAELPACVRVWAVAADFHATRDAAARTYRYFLYAPDAADDLAEAACERLTGRQDFQDFTPDEDGTVRDVAIDVVRDGPFLVVDVRAGGFPRQLVRRLVSAVEAVARGRREPAFLDRALGPTPLEGPEGIAPAAPEPLVLADVAYPSVSFEVDEPAAAGRRDPGGRPEGGRRLSER
;
A
#
# COMPACT_ATOMS: atom_id res chain seq x y z
N MET A 1 -8.73 -21.66 -6.99
CA MET A 1 -7.96 -20.42 -7.34
C MET A 1 -6.72 -20.35 -6.44
N ARG A 2 -5.63 -19.68 -6.83
CA ARG A 2 -4.45 -19.55 -5.95
C ARG A 2 -4.00 -18.09 -5.88
N ALA A 3 -3.55 -17.67 -4.71
CA ALA A 3 -3.03 -16.33 -4.50
C ALA A 3 -1.58 -16.35 -4.04
N TYR A 4 -0.83 -15.34 -4.44
CA TYR A 4 0.59 -15.21 -4.17
C TYR A 4 0.86 -13.87 -3.49
N ARG A 5 1.68 -13.88 -2.44
CA ARG A 5 2.21 -12.65 -1.85
C ARG A 5 3.49 -12.21 -2.57
N LEU A 6 3.49 -10.93 -2.90
CA LEU A 6 4.52 -10.26 -3.67
C LEU A 6 5.14 -9.13 -2.85
N ALA A 7 6.44 -8.95 -3.03
CA ALA A 7 7.14 -7.73 -2.65
C ALA A 7 7.79 -7.14 -3.90
N TYR A 8 7.87 -5.82 -4.01
CA TYR A 8 8.60 -5.17 -5.10
C TYR A 8 9.09 -3.79 -4.71
N ASP A 9 10.24 -3.42 -5.28
CA ASP A 9 10.70 -2.03 -5.38
C ASP A 9 10.00 -1.36 -6.57
N GLY A 10 9.18 -0.37 -6.28
CA GLY A 10 8.35 0.33 -7.26
C GLY A 10 9.06 1.44 -8.04
N THR A 11 10.30 1.81 -7.68
CA THR A 11 10.99 2.99 -8.22
C THR A 11 11.21 2.93 -9.74
N GLY A 12 11.42 1.73 -10.28
CA GLY A 12 11.58 1.49 -11.72
C GLY A 12 10.27 1.26 -12.49
N TYR A 13 9.10 1.30 -11.83
CA TYR A 13 7.82 0.91 -12.42
C TYR A 13 6.84 2.08 -12.53
N ARG A 14 6.07 2.10 -13.62
CA ARG A 14 4.96 3.05 -13.88
C ARG A 14 3.66 2.64 -13.18
N GLY A 15 3.80 2.06 -11.99
CA GLY A 15 2.74 1.58 -11.14
C GLY A 15 2.53 0.08 -11.26
N PHE A 16 1.53 -0.40 -10.51
CA PHE A 16 1.24 -1.83 -10.48
C PHE A 16 0.53 -2.31 -11.75
N GLN A 17 -0.58 -1.64 -12.11
CA GLN A 17 -1.48 -2.09 -13.17
C GLN A 17 -0.93 -1.77 -14.56
N ARG A 18 -1.08 -2.70 -15.52
CA ARG A 18 -0.65 -2.48 -16.91
C ARG A 18 -1.24 -1.22 -17.54
N GLN A 19 -0.40 -0.58 -18.34
CA GLN A 19 -0.69 0.62 -19.13
C GLN A 19 -0.17 0.40 -20.56
N PRO A 20 -0.70 1.09 -21.59
CA PRO A 20 -0.23 0.94 -22.98
C PRO A 20 1.28 1.20 -23.18
N HIS A 21 1.89 2.00 -22.31
CA HIS A 21 3.32 2.33 -22.38
C HIS A 21 4.24 1.28 -21.75
N GLY A 22 3.67 0.26 -21.08
CA GLY A 22 4.42 -0.82 -20.42
C GLY A 22 5.11 -0.38 -19.12
N GLU A 23 6.14 -1.13 -18.71
CA GLU A 23 6.98 -0.88 -17.54
C GLU A 23 6.21 -0.90 -16.21
N THR A 24 5.25 -1.81 -16.07
CA THR A 24 4.45 -1.99 -14.85
C THR A 24 4.81 -3.28 -14.13
N VAL A 25 4.45 -3.38 -12.85
CA VAL A 25 4.67 -4.63 -12.09
C VAL A 25 3.87 -5.77 -12.72
N GLU A 26 2.64 -5.53 -13.16
CA GLU A 26 1.85 -6.53 -13.88
C GLU A 26 2.49 -6.99 -15.20
N ASP A 27 3.20 -6.13 -15.94
CA ASP A 27 3.91 -6.56 -17.14
C ASP A 27 5.00 -7.58 -16.80
N ALA A 28 5.77 -7.34 -15.73
CA ALA A 28 6.78 -8.28 -15.25
C ALA A 28 6.14 -9.59 -14.77
N LEU A 29 5.08 -9.51 -13.96
CA LEU A 29 4.34 -10.68 -13.49
C LEU A 29 3.79 -11.50 -14.66
N PHE A 30 3.20 -10.83 -15.65
CA PHE A 30 2.53 -11.51 -16.76
C PHE A 30 3.54 -12.08 -17.75
N GLY A 31 4.71 -11.47 -17.93
CA GLY A 31 5.84 -12.06 -18.65
C GLY A 31 6.25 -13.39 -18.03
N ALA A 32 6.62 -13.36 -16.74
CA ALA A 32 7.01 -14.55 -15.99
C ALA A 32 5.95 -15.66 -16.00
N LEU A 33 4.66 -15.31 -15.88
CA LEU A 33 3.58 -16.30 -15.92
C LEU A 33 3.40 -16.93 -17.31
N ARG A 34 3.68 -16.21 -18.40
CA ARG A 34 3.67 -16.79 -19.75
C ARG A 34 4.82 -17.78 -19.92
N ASP A 35 6.01 -17.43 -19.43
CA ASP A 35 7.19 -18.30 -19.49
C ASP A 35 7.01 -19.60 -18.68
N LEU A 36 6.09 -19.59 -17.70
CA LEU A 36 5.71 -20.74 -16.87
C LEU A 36 4.50 -21.53 -17.40
N ASP A 37 4.04 -21.24 -18.62
CA ASP A 37 2.87 -21.83 -19.28
C ASP A 37 1.56 -21.70 -18.45
N VAL A 38 1.34 -20.56 -17.80
CA VAL A 38 0.06 -20.25 -17.16
C VAL A 38 -0.96 -19.84 -18.22
N ALA A 39 -2.23 -20.24 -18.06
CA ALA A 39 -3.30 -19.91 -18.99
C ALA A 39 -3.72 -18.43 -18.87
N PHE A 40 -3.96 -17.79 -20.02
CA PHE A 40 -4.39 -16.40 -20.12
C PHE A 40 -5.72 -16.29 -20.86
N GLU A 41 -6.56 -15.36 -20.41
CA GLU A 41 -7.84 -14.97 -20.99
C GLU A 41 -7.90 -13.44 -21.04
N ASP A 42 -8.33 -12.88 -22.18
CA ASP A 42 -8.44 -11.44 -22.41
C ASP A 42 -7.18 -10.64 -22.01
N GLY A 43 -6.02 -11.24 -22.25
CA GLY A 43 -4.72 -10.65 -22.01
C GLY A 43 -4.23 -10.67 -20.57
N SER A 44 -4.90 -11.34 -19.63
CA SER A 44 -4.47 -11.54 -18.24
C SER A 44 -4.54 -13.03 -17.84
N PRO A 45 -3.86 -13.48 -16.77
CA PRO A 45 -4.03 -14.85 -16.28
C PRO A 45 -5.52 -15.14 -15.99
N ALA A 46 -6.00 -16.35 -16.28
CA ALA A 46 -7.40 -16.70 -16.02
C ALA A 46 -7.76 -16.45 -14.54
N GLY A 47 -8.90 -15.79 -14.27
CA GLY A 47 -9.33 -15.43 -12.92
C GLY A 47 -8.44 -14.42 -12.18
N TYR A 48 -7.63 -13.62 -12.89
CA TYR A 48 -6.68 -12.68 -12.30
C TYR A 48 -7.34 -11.56 -11.48
N THR A 49 -6.82 -11.33 -10.27
CA THR A 49 -7.24 -10.29 -9.34
C THR A 49 -6.04 -9.79 -8.53
N ALA A 50 -6.06 -8.53 -8.09
CA ALA A 50 -5.02 -7.94 -7.24
C ALA A 50 -5.63 -7.23 -6.04
N ALA A 51 -4.94 -7.26 -4.89
CA ALA A 51 -5.44 -6.68 -3.65
C ALA A 51 -5.54 -5.15 -3.68
N GLY A 52 -4.65 -4.50 -4.42
CA GLY A 52 -4.65 -3.06 -4.61
C GLY A 52 -3.83 -2.67 -5.83
N ARG A 53 -3.98 -1.44 -6.28
CA ARG A 53 -3.16 -0.85 -7.34
C ARG A 53 -2.29 0.20 -6.68
N THR A 54 -0.98 0.13 -6.89
CA THR A 54 -0.05 1.16 -6.43
C THR A 54 0.26 2.14 -7.57
N ASP A 55 0.44 3.41 -7.21
CA ASP A 55 0.89 4.46 -8.15
C ASP A 55 2.32 4.18 -8.64
N ALA A 56 2.74 4.87 -9.70
CA ALA A 56 4.13 4.86 -10.15
C ALA A 56 5.10 5.25 -9.02
N GLY A 57 6.22 4.53 -8.90
CA GLY A 57 7.22 4.73 -7.84
C GLY A 57 6.89 4.08 -6.49
N VAL A 58 5.65 3.69 -6.23
CA VAL A 58 5.23 3.12 -4.94
C VAL A 58 5.63 1.65 -4.83
N SER A 59 6.27 1.29 -3.72
CA SER A 59 6.73 -0.07 -3.44
C SER A 59 5.68 -0.92 -2.72
N ALA A 60 5.88 -2.23 -2.64
CA ALA A 60 5.05 -3.12 -1.82
C ALA A 60 5.88 -4.18 -1.10
N ARG A 61 5.48 -4.53 0.11
CA ARG A 61 6.02 -5.66 0.88
C ARG A 61 5.11 -6.88 0.83
N ALA A 62 3.80 -6.66 0.70
CA ALA A 62 2.78 -7.69 0.83
C ALA A 62 1.61 -7.50 -0.14
N GLN A 63 1.90 -7.05 -1.37
CA GLN A 63 0.90 -7.10 -2.44
C GLN A 63 0.41 -8.53 -2.61
N THR A 64 -0.85 -8.72 -2.95
CA THR A 64 -1.41 -10.05 -3.21
C THR A 64 -2.07 -10.07 -4.57
N VAL A 65 -1.73 -11.06 -5.38
CA VAL A 65 -2.41 -11.37 -6.65
C VAL A 65 -3.00 -12.75 -6.57
N ALA A 66 -4.13 -12.99 -7.22
CA ALA A 66 -4.73 -14.32 -7.30
C ALA A 66 -5.23 -14.62 -8.70
N PHE A 67 -5.05 -15.86 -9.15
CA PHE A 67 -5.40 -16.33 -10.49
C PHE A 67 -5.52 -17.87 -10.50
N GLU A 68 -5.99 -18.41 -11.61
CA GLU A 68 -6.02 -19.84 -11.87
C GLU A 68 -4.59 -20.36 -12.15
N ALA A 69 -3.93 -20.80 -11.10
CA ALA A 69 -2.58 -21.35 -11.17
C ALA A 69 -2.59 -22.87 -10.98
N PRO A 70 -1.78 -23.64 -11.73
CA PRO A 70 -1.63 -25.06 -11.51
C PRO A 70 -1.02 -25.31 -10.13
N LYS A 71 -1.43 -26.37 -9.42
CA LYS A 71 -0.92 -26.71 -8.07
C LYS A 71 0.60 -26.85 -7.99
N ARG A 72 1.28 -27.11 -9.11
CA ARG A 72 2.75 -27.23 -9.19
C ARG A 72 3.49 -25.89 -9.09
N LEU A 73 2.82 -24.75 -9.38
CA LEU A 73 3.47 -23.44 -9.33
C LEU A 73 3.73 -23.06 -7.86
N ARG A 74 4.98 -23.15 -7.43
CA ARG A 74 5.44 -22.77 -6.09
C ARG A 74 5.97 -21.33 -6.14
N PRO A 75 5.91 -20.56 -5.03
CA PRO A 75 6.48 -19.21 -4.98
C PRO A 75 7.87 -19.11 -5.58
N ARG A 76 8.81 -19.99 -5.19
CA ARG A 76 10.17 -20.02 -5.74
C ARG A 76 10.28 -20.19 -7.26
N ALA A 77 9.34 -20.93 -7.88
CA ALA A 77 9.34 -21.15 -9.32
C ALA A 77 8.82 -19.91 -10.06
N PHE A 78 7.87 -19.19 -9.44
CA PHE A 78 7.42 -17.91 -9.96
C PHE A 78 8.48 -16.82 -9.77
N ASP A 79 9.10 -16.77 -8.59
CA ASP A 79 10.20 -15.86 -8.23
C ASP A 79 11.40 -15.96 -9.19
N ALA A 80 11.73 -17.17 -9.65
CA ALA A 80 12.88 -17.42 -10.52
C ALA A 80 12.77 -16.77 -11.92
N GLU A 81 11.56 -16.52 -12.39
CA GLU A 81 11.30 -15.90 -13.70
C GLU A 81 11.12 -14.37 -13.60
N LEU A 82 11.18 -13.81 -12.38
CA LEU A 82 10.96 -12.40 -12.13
C LEU A 82 12.27 -11.60 -12.07
N PRO A 83 12.24 -10.31 -12.45
CA PRO A 83 13.35 -9.40 -12.17
C PRO A 83 13.66 -9.35 -10.67
N ALA A 84 14.93 -9.13 -10.31
CA ALA A 84 15.38 -9.14 -8.92
C ALA A 84 14.63 -8.14 -7.99
N CYS A 85 14.03 -7.10 -8.55
CA CYS A 85 13.23 -6.10 -7.83
C CYS A 85 11.78 -6.54 -7.55
N VAL A 86 11.34 -7.71 -8.02
CA VAL A 86 10.01 -8.28 -7.74
C VAL A 86 10.20 -9.67 -7.17
N ARG A 87 9.59 -9.94 -6.02
CA ARG A 87 9.72 -11.19 -5.28
C ARG A 87 8.38 -11.84 -5.00
N VAL A 88 8.31 -13.16 -5.11
CA VAL A 88 7.13 -13.98 -4.74
C VAL A 88 7.51 -14.88 -3.58
N TRP A 89 6.86 -14.75 -2.43
CA TRP A 89 7.35 -15.38 -1.19
C TRP A 89 6.33 -16.22 -0.43
N ALA A 90 5.04 -16.12 -0.75
CA ALA A 90 4.03 -16.98 -0.15
C ALA A 90 2.92 -17.34 -1.12
N VAL A 91 2.19 -18.41 -0.81
CA VAL A 91 1.02 -18.84 -1.57
C VAL A 91 -0.12 -19.23 -0.64
N ALA A 92 -1.35 -19.01 -1.08
CA ALA A 92 -2.56 -19.48 -0.43
C ALA A 92 -3.55 -19.99 -1.49
N ALA A 93 -4.51 -20.81 -1.06
CA ALA A 93 -5.53 -21.38 -1.94
C ALA A 93 -6.90 -20.76 -1.65
N ASP A 94 -7.73 -20.75 -2.69
CA ASP A 94 -9.19 -20.63 -2.61
C ASP A 94 -9.74 -19.34 -1.99
N PHE A 95 -9.23 -18.18 -2.44
CA PHE A 95 -9.82 -16.88 -2.12
C PHE A 95 -9.46 -15.80 -3.16
N HIS A 96 -10.22 -14.71 -3.19
CA HIS A 96 -10.12 -13.59 -4.12
C HIS A 96 -9.33 -12.42 -3.53
N ALA A 97 -8.24 -12.01 -4.18
CA ALA A 97 -7.30 -11.04 -3.64
C ALA A 97 -7.94 -9.68 -3.27
N THR A 98 -8.85 -9.17 -4.09
CA THR A 98 -9.51 -7.87 -3.82
C THR A 98 -10.66 -7.96 -2.81
N ARG A 99 -11.61 -8.88 -3.03
CA ARG A 99 -12.88 -8.98 -2.30
C ARG A 99 -12.71 -9.46 -0.86
N ASP A 100 -11.77 -10.37 -0.63
CA ASP A 100 -11.61 -10.99 0.69
C ASP A 100 -10.63 -10.21 1.59
N ALA A 101 -10.00 -9.17 1.06
CA ALA A 101 -9.11 -8.32 1.82
C ALA A 101 -9.91 -7.38 2.73
N ALA A 102 -9.76 -7.56 4.03
CA ALA A 102 -10.44 -6.78 5.05
C ALA A 102 -9.82 -5.39 5.24
N ALA A 103 -8.51 -5.26 5.03
CA ALA A 103 -7.82 -3.97 5.10
C ALA A 103 -6.51 -4.01 4.32
N ARG A 104 -6.06 -2.83 3.89
CA ARG A 104 -4.67 -2.60 3.46
C ARG A 104 -4.02 -1.61 4.41
N THR A 105 -2.75 -1.84 4.72
CA THR A 105 -1.91 -0.90 5.48
C THR A 105 -0.81 -0.39 4.58
N TYR A 106 -0.77 0.92 4.40
CA TYR A 106 0.32 1.63 3.76
C TYR A 106 1.23 2.25 4.81
N ARG A 107 2.54 2.22 4.57
CA ARG A 107 3.56 2.87 5.38
C ARG A 107 4.26 3.93 4.56
N TYR A 108 4.37 5.13 5.09
CA TYR A 108 5.11 6.22 4.47
C TYR A 108 6.29 6.63 5.35
N PHE A 109 7.48 6.69 4.76
CA PHE A 109 8.71 7.14 5.43
C PHE A 109 8.96 8.62 5.13
N LEU A 110 8.43 9.51 5.98
CA LEU A 110 8.54 10.96 5.78
C LEU A 110 9.82 11.49 6.42
N TYR A 111 10.79 11.94 5.61
CA TYR A 111 11.94 12.67 6.14
C TYR A 111 11.48 14.03 6.66
N ALA A 112 11.46 14.19 7.98
CA ALA A 112 10.97 15.38 8.66
C ALA A 112 11.66 15.54 10.02
N PRO A 113 12.97 15.88 10.04
CA PRO A 113 13.72 16.03 11.29
C PRO A 113 13.22 17.21 12.14
N ASP A 114 12.68 18.25 11.50
CA ASP A 114 12.23 19.48 12.17
C ASP A 114 10.70 19.51 12.41
N ALA A 115 9.99 18.42 12.12
CA ALA A 115 8.56 18.34 12.39
C ALA A 115 8.30 18.09 13.88
N ALA A 116 7.33 18.80 14.44
CA ALA A 116 6.90 18.63 15.81
C ALA A 116 6.05 17.34 15.94
N ASP A 117 6.48 16.43 16.81
CA ASP A 117 5.87 15.10 16.98
C ASP A 117 4.43 15.21 17.51
N ASP A 118 4.19 16.09 18.48
CA ASP A 118 2.87 16.35 19.07
C ASP A 118 1.86 16.89 18.05
N LEU A 119 2.31 17.77 17.13
CA LEU A 119 1.47 18.25 16.03
C LEU A 119 1.22 17.17 14.98
N ALA A 120 2.19 16.31 14.71
CA ALA A 120 2.00 15.18 13.79
C ALA A 120 0.99 14.18 14.37
N GLU A 121 1.12 13.83 15.64
CA GLU A 121 0.20 12.94 16.37
C GLU A 121 -1.23 13.53 16.37
N ALA A 122 -1.39 14.79 16.76
CA ALA A 122 -2.70 15.46 16.74
C ALA A 122 -3.33 15.52 15.33
N ALA A 123 -2.51 15.72 14.29
CA ALA A 123 -2.99 15.69 12.91
C ALA A 123 -3.48 14.30 12.49
N CYS A 124 -2.74 13.24 12.83
CA CYS A 124 -3.12 11.85 12.57
C CYS A 124 -4.40 11.45 13.34
N GLU A 125 -4.52 11.85 14.61
CA GLU A 125 -5.73 11.63 15.41
C GLU A 125 -6.93 12.32 14.77
N ARG A 126 -6.79 13.57 14.32
CA ARG A 126 -7.87 14.31 13.70
C ARG A 126 -8.37 13.69 12.39
N LEU A 127 -7.46 13.15 11.59
CA LEU A 127 -7.74 12.51 10.30
C LEU A 127 -8.24 11.06 10.46
N THR A 128 -8.16 10.48 11.66
CA THR A 128 -8.62 9.11 11.94
C THR A 128 -10.14 9.03 12.07
N GLY A 129 -10.70 7.91 11.63
CA GLY A 129 -12.11 7.55 11.70
C GLY A 129 -12.85 7.66 10.36
N ARG A 130 -14.18 7.57 10.43
CA ARG A 130 -15.05 7.63 9.27
C ARG A 130 -15.35 9.07 8.86
N GLN A 131 -14.76 9.51 7.75
CA GLN A 131 -14.84 10.90 7.27
C GLN A 131 -14.97 10.95 5.74
N ASP A 132 -15.36 12.10 5.21
CA ASP A 132 -15.33 12.38 3.78
C ASP A 132 -13.97 12.99 3.40
N PHE A 133 -13.23 12.29 2.54
CA PHE A 133 -11.88 12.68 2.13
C PHE A 133 -11.85 13.32 0.74
N GLN A 134 -12.91 14.02 0.32
CA GLN A 134 -13.02 14.66 -1.00
C GLN A 134 -11.79 15.50 -1.40
N ASP A 135 -11.22 16.29 -0.48
CA ASP A 135 -10.04 17.12 -0.76
C ASP A 135 -8.70 16.34 -0.77
N PHE A 136 -8.75 15.09 -0.31
CA PHE A 136 -7.60 14.19 -0.24
C PHE A 136 -7.56 13.18 -1.38
N THR A 137 -8.36 13.36 -2.43
CA THR A 137 -8.33 12.50 -3.62
C THR A 137 -8.73 13.30 -4.87
N PRO A 138 -8.24 12.94 -6.07
CA PRO A 138 -8.81 13.46 -7.31
C PRO A 138 -10.10 12.73 -7.74
N ASP A 139 -10.51 11.69 -7.02
CA ASP A 139 -11.69 10.89 -7.35
C ASP A 139 -12.96 11.60 -6.87
N GLU A 140 -14.01 11.61 -7.70
CA GLU A 140 -15.29 12.26 -7.39
C GLU A 140 -16.18 11.39 -6.48
N ASP A 141 -16.00 10.06 -6.54
CA ASP A 141 -16.84 9.09 -5.84
C ASP A 141 -16.04 8.25 -4.84
N GLY A 142 -16.74 7.73 -3.83
CA GLY A 142 -16.13 6.87 -2.83
C GLY A 142 -15.05 7.60 -2.04
N THR A 143 -15.28 8.86 -1.71
CA THR A 143 -14.39 9.68 -0.88
C THR A 143 -14.56 9.38 0.61
N VAL A 144 -15.73 8.89 1.02
CA VAL A 144 -16.01 8.50 2.41
C VAL A 144 -15.25 7.22 2.76
N ARG A 145 -14.35 7.31 3.74
CA ARG A 145 -13.53 6.19 4.22
C ARG A 145 -13.45 6.17 5.73
N ASP A 146 -13.28 4.97 6.28
CA ASP A 146 -12.91 4.75 7.67
C ASP A 146 -11.42 4.39 7.71
N VAL A 147 -10.61 5.33 8.21
CA VAL A 147 -9.15 5.27 8.15
C VAL A 147 -8.59 5.29 9.56
N ALA A 148 -7.66 4.39 9.85
CA ALA A 148 -6.81 4.48 11.04
C ALA A 148 -5.42 4.99 10.63
N ILE A 149 -4.90 5.97 11.36
CA ILE A 149 -3.60 6.58 11.09
C ILE A 149 -2.76 6.56 12.36
N ASP A 150 -1.59 5.94 12.27
CA ASP A 150 -0.58 5.94 13.32
C ASP A 150 0.67 6.65 12.83
N VAL A 151 1.36 7.37 13.72
CA VAL A 151 2.64 8.02 13.40
C VAL A 151 3.64 7.75 14.52
N VAL A 152 4.89 7.48 14.12
CA VAL A 152 5.99 7.23 15.04
C VAL A 152 7.26 7.90 14.54
N ARG A 153 8.00 8.53 15.46
CA ARG A 153 9.36 9.03 15.22
C ARG A 153 10.37 7.88 15.11
N ASP A 154 11.12 7.84 14.01
CA ASP A 154 12.27 6.94 13.81
C ASP A 154 13.45 7.72 13.22
N GLY A 155 14.40 8.10 14.08
CA GLY A 155 15.50 8.99 13.70
C GLY A 155 14.99 10.29 13.06
N PRO A 156 15.45 10.69 11.86
CA PRO A 156 14.97 11.90 11.20
C PRO A 156 13.63 11.71 10.45
N PHE A 157 13.00 10.54 10.55
CA PHE A 157 11.76 10.21 9.85
C PHE A 157 10.56 10.23 10.79
N LEU A 158 9.41 10.64 10.25
CA LEU A 158 8.10 10.26 10.75
C LEU A 158 7.63 9.07 9.91
N VAL A 159 7.42 7.93 10.56
CA VAL A 159 6.86 6.74 9.93
C VAL A 159 5.35 6.78 10.13
N VAL A 160 4.61 7.01 9.04
CA VAL A 160 3.15 7.16 9.06
C VAL A 160 2.53 5.88 8.49
N ASP A 161 1.77 5.16 9.31
CA ASP A 161 0.98 4.01 8.88
C ASP A 161 -0.48 4.44 8.67
N VAL A 162 -1.03 4.11 7.52
CA VAL A 162 -2.42 4.40 7.15
C VAL A 162 -3.12 3.09 6.79
N ARG A 163 -4.19 2.76 7.51
CA ARG A 163 -4.95 1.51 7.36
C ARG A 163 -6.41 1.79 7.04
N ALA A 164 -6.94 1.14 6.01
CA ALA A 164 -8.36 1.22 5.64
C ALA A 164 -8.81 -0.01 4.85
N GLY A 165 -10.13 -0.19 4.72
CA GLY A 165 -10.72 -1.24 3.87
C GLY A 165 -10.37 -1.08 2.38
N GLY A 166 -10.21 0.17 1.92
CA GLY A 166 -9.80 0.52 0.58
C GLY A 166 -9.47 2.01 0.47
N PHE A 167 -8.75 2.38 -0.59
CA PHE A 167 -8.24 3.74 -0.77
C PHE A 167 -8.67 4.28 -2.14
N PRO A 168 -9.28 5.47 -2.22
CA PRO A 168 -9.35 6.21 -3.48
C PRO A 168 -7.94 6.68 -3.86
N ARG A 169 -7.78 7.15 -5.10
CA ARG A 169 -6.47 7.54 -5.65
C ARG A 169 -5.81 8.62 -4.78
N GLN A 170 -4.50 8.51 -4.61
CA GLN A 170 -3.67 9.49 -3.89
C GLN A 170 -3.99 9.74 -2.40
N LEU A 171 -5.02 9.09 -1.81
CA LEU A 171 -5.46 9.36 -0.45
C LEU A 171 -4.33 9.39 0.57
N VAL A 172 -3.56 8.29 0.64
CA VAL A 172 -2.46 8.16 1.61
C VAL A 172 -1.43 9.28 1.44
N ARG A 173 -1.07 9.60 0.19
CA ARG A 173 -0.04 10.61 -0.12
C ARG A 173 -0.51 12.03 0.24
N ARG A 174 -1.81 12.31 0.10
CA ARG A 174 -2.39 13.60 0.48
C ARG A 174 -2.58 13.72 2.00
N LEU A 175 -2.96 12.63 2.67
CA LEU A 175 -2.98 12.57 4.15
C LEU A 175 -1.60 12.90 4.71
N VAL A 176 -0.55 12.26 4.19
CA VAL A 176 0.85 12.52 4.60
C VAL A 176 1.23 13.98 4.38
N SER A 177 0.90 14.58 3.23
CA SER A 177 1.17 16.01 2.97
C SER A 177 0.47 16.93 3.97
N ALA A 178 -0.78 16.62 4.35
CA ALA A 178 -1.52 17.41 5.33
C ALA A 178 -0.91 17.30 6.73
N VAL A 179 -0.56 16.09 7.17
CA VAL A 179 0.16 15.83 8.43
C VAL A 179 1.50 16.57 8.43
N GLU A 180 2.28 16.46 7.36
CA GLU A 180 3.56 17.17 7.22
C GLU A 180 3.40 18.70 7.31
N ALA A 181 2.38 19.25 6.66
CA ALA A 181 2.14 20.68 6.65
C ALA A 181 1.79 21.22 8.05
N VAL A 182 1.00 20.48 8.82
CA VAL A 182 0.67 20.83 10.22
C VAL A 182 1.88 20.60 11.13
N ALA A 183 2.54 19.45 11.03
CA ALA A 183 3.68 19.11 11.87
C ALA A 183 4.88 20.05 11.71
N ARG A 184 5.04 20.67 10.53
CA ARG A 184 6.05 21.71 10.28
C ARG A 184 5.57 23.15 10.52
N GLY A 185 4.36 23.33 11.05
CA GLY A 185 3.77 24.64 11.30
C GLY A 185 3.48 25.48 10.04
N ARG A 186 3.44 24.86 8.85
CA ARG A 186 3.12 25.55 7.58
C ARG A 186 1.61 25.77 7.43
N ARG A 187 0.81 24.97 8.13
CA ARG A 187 -0.64 25.10 8.26
C ARG A 187 -1.00 24.94 9.72
N GLU A 188 -1.99 25.70 10.17
CA GLU A 188 -2.54 25.55 11.51
C GLU A 188 -3.37 24.25 11.61
N PRO A 189 -3.51 23.63 12.80
CA PRO A 189 -4.34 22.43 12.98
C PRO A 189 -5.78 22.57 12.45
N ALA A 190 -6.39 23.75 12.57
CA ALA A 190 -7.73 24.05 12.05
C ALA A 190 -7.86 23.89 10.53
N PHE A 191 -6.75 23.84 9.79
CA PHE A 191 -6.76 23.50 8.37
C PHE A 191 -7.37 22.12 8.12
N LEU A 192 -7.13 21.14 9.00
CA LEU A 192 -7.64 19.78 8.83
C LEU A 192 -9.17 19.76 8.94
N ASP A 193 -9.75 20.57 9.84
CA ASP A 193 -11.21 20.72 9.94
C ASP A 193 -11.82 21.27 8.65
N ARG A 194 -11.14 22.24 8.04
CA ARG A 194 -11.57 22.82 6.76
C ARG A 194 -11.44 21.82 5.62
N ALA A 195 -10.35 21.06 5.55
CA ALA A 195 -10.10 20.04 4.52
C ALA A 195 -11.06 18.83 4.61
N LEU A 196 -11.66 18.62 5.77
CA LEU A 196 -12.68 17.59 5.99
C LEU A 196 -14.11 18.18 5.97
N GLY A 197 -14.20 19.47 5.71
CA GLY A 197 -15.45 20.20 5.63
C GLY A 197 -16.21 19.88 4.34
N PRO A 198 -17.50 20.26 4.28
CA PRO A 198 -18.33 20.05 3.09
C PRO A 198 -17.94 20.96 1.92
N THR A 199 -17.24 22.07 2.18
CA THR A 199 -16.81 23.02 1.16
C THR A 199 -15.42 22.63 0.65
N PRO A 200 -15.28 22.26 -0.64
CA PRO A 200 -13.99 21.87 -1.20
C PRO A 200 -12.93 22.97 -1.11
N LEU A 201 -11.68 22.56 -0.96
CA LEU A 201 -10.54 23.47 -1.00
C LEU A 201 -10.25 23.88 -2.46
N GLU A 202 -10.18 25.19 -2.70
CA GLU A 202 -9.94 25.73 -4.04
C GLU A 202 -8.49 26.17 -4.25
N GLY A 203 -8.01 25.95 -5.48
CA GLY A 203 -6.75 26.49 -5.99
C GLY A 203 -5.54 26.20 -5.07
N PRO A 204 -4.84 27.24 -4.58
CA PRO A 204 -3.62 27.08 -3.78
C PRO A 204 -3.87 26.48 -2.39
N GLU A 205 -5.13 26.38 -1.94
CA GLU A 205 -5.45 25.81 -0.64
C GLU A 205 -5.45 24.28 -0.62
N GLY A 206 -5.54 23.65 -1.79
CA GLY A 206 -5.62 22.21 -1.97
C GLY A 206 -4.38 21.45 -1.52
N ILE A 207 -4.52 20.13 -1.40
CA ILE A 207 -3.49 19.25 -0.84
C ILE A 207 -2.82 18.48 -1.98
N ALA A 208 -1.59 18.87 -2.33
CA ALA A 208 -0.79 18.10 -3.28
C ALA A 208 -0.37 16.74 -2.69
N PRO A 209 -0.32 15.65 -3.46
CA PRO A 209 0.15 14.36 -2.97
C PRO A 209 1.67 14.41 -2.71
N ALA A 210 2.11 13.82 -1.59
CA ALA A 210 3.51 13.60 -1.27
C ALA A 210 4.21 12.74 -2.34
N ALA A 211 5.55 12.69 -2.34
CA ALA A 211 6.31 11.85 -3.26
C ALA A 211 5.90 10.35 -3.16
N PRO A 212 5.81 9.59 -4.26
CA PRO A 212 5.37 8.19 -4.19
C PRO A 212 6.43 7.22 -3.66
N GLU A 213 7.72 7.51 -3.85
CA GLU A 213 8.83 6.58 -3.59
C GLU A 213 8.94 6.14 -2.11
N PRO A 214 8.70 7.02 -1.11
CA PRO A 214 8.72 6.62 0.30
C PRO A 214 7.48 5.85 0.77
N LEU A 215 6.50 5.62 -0.12
CA LEU A 215 5.27 4.90 0.20
C LEU A 215 5.42 3.40 -0.10
N VAL A 216 5.02 2.57 0.85
CA VAL A 216 5.03 1.11 0.73
C VAL A 216 3.66 0.55 1.09
N LEU A 217 3.09 -0.31 0.23
CA LEU A 217 2.01 -1.21 0.64
C LEU A 217 2.60 -2.26 1.60
N ALA A 218 2.45 -2.02 2.90
CA ALA A 218 3.11 -2.77 3.95
C ALA A 218 2.43 -4.11 4.24
N ASP A 219 1.09 -4.12 4.26
CA ASP A 219 0.30 -5.35 4.49
C ASP A 219 -1.07 -5.31 3.80
N VAL A 220 -1.58 -6.50 3.51
CA VAL A 220 -2.98 -6.75 3.14
C VAL A 220 -3.52 -7.84 4.06
N ALA A 221 -4.55 -7.50 4.83
CA ALA A 221 -5.13 -8.36 5.84
C ALA A 221 -6.25 -9.23 5.26
N TYR A 222 -6.12 -10.55 5.44
CA TYR A 222 -7.12 -11.55 5.09
C TYR A 222 -7.45 -12.40 6.34
N PRO A 223 -8.51 -12.06 7.11
CA PRO A 223 -8.75 -12.69 8.41
C PRO A 223 -8.97 -14.22 8.36
N SER A 224 -9.45 -14.73 7.25
CA SER A 224 -9.80 -16.15 7.05
C SER A 224 -8.80 -16.93 6.20
N VAL A 225 -7.66 -16.33 5.84
CA VAL A 225 -6.69 -16.94 4.91
C VAL A 225 -5.33 -17.04 5.57
N SER A 226 -4.74 -18.24 5.50
CA SER A 226 -3.35 -18.48 5.86
C SER A 226 -2.49 -18.61 4.61
N PHE A 227 -1.35 -17.93 4.59
CA PHE A 227 -0.36 -18.05 3.53
C PHE A 227 0.76 -19.01 3.94
N GLU A 228 1.03 -19.99 3.08
CA GLU A 228 2.20 -20.86 3.19
C GLU A 228 3.42 -20.09 2.65
N VAL A 229 4.38 -19.81 3.53
CA VAL A 229 5.64 -19.15 3.19
C VAL A 229 6.60 -20.15 2.58
N ASP A 230 7.19 -19.79 1.43
CA ASP A 230 8.28 -20.56 0.82
C ASP A 230 9.60 -20.02 1.39
N GLU A 231 10.11 -20.65 2.46
CA GLU A 231 11.28 -20.18 3.21
C GLU A 231 12.51 -19.86 2.32
N PRO A 232 12.90 -20.71 1.33
CA PRO A 232 13.92 -20.36 0.36
C PRO A 232 13.67 -19.04 -0.39
N ALA A 233 12.43 -18.78 -0.82
CA ALA A 233 12.08 -17.54 -1.50
C ALA A 233 12.07 -16.34 -0.53
N ALA A 234 11.59 -16.57 0.71
CA ALA A 234 11.49 -15.55 1.76
C ALA A 234 12.84 -15.11 2.34
N ALA A 235 13.88 -15.97 2.31
CA ALA A 235 15.21 -15.69 2.86
C ALA A 235 15.91 -14.46 2.23
N GLY A 236 15.50 -14.05 1.02
CA GLY A 236 16.00 -12.83 0.38
C GLY A 236 15.26 -11.53 0.78
N ARG A 237 14.28 -11.59 1.69
CA ARG A 237 13.51 -10.42 2.13
C ARG A 237 14.35 -9.60 3.10
N ARG A 238 14.90 -8.47 2.64
CA ARG A 238 15.38 -7.42 3.56
C ARG A 238 14.17 -6.66 4.07
N ASP A 239 13.96 -6.65 5.39
CA ASP A 239 12.92 -5.82 5.99
C ASP A 239 13.39 -4.35 5.96
N PRO A 240 12.74 -3.44 5.21
CA PRO A 240 13.19 -2.05 5.12
C PRO A 240 12.98 -1.24 6.40
N GLY A 241 12.57 -1.85 7.51
CA GLY A 241 12.32 -1.17 8.79
C GLY A 241 11.74 -2.08 9.87
N GLY A 242 12.20 -3.33 9.96
CA GLY A 242 11.73 -4.26 10.99
C GLY A 242 12.22 -3.86 12.38
N ARG A 243 11.30 -3.47 13.29
CA ARG A 243 11.60 -3.37 14.72
C ARG A 243 12.02 -4.76 15.25
N PRO A 244 13.00 -4.85 16.17
CA PRO A 244 13.19 -6.07 16.95
C PRO A 244 11.91 -6.37 17.76
N GLU A 245 11.50 -7.64 17.79
CA GLU A 245 10.35 -8.12 18.56
C GLU A 245 10.51 -7.75 20.05
N GLY A 246 9.68 -6.83 20.54
CA GLY A 246 9.76 -6.40 21.94
C GLY A 246 8.94 -5.14 22.22
N GLY A 247 7.61 -5.22 22.14
CA GLY A 247 6.75 -4.07 22.42
C GLY A 247 5.30 -4.44 22.69
N ARG A 248 5.00 -4.71 23.97
CA ARG A 248 3.71 -4.72 24.69
C ARG A 248 2.42 -5.02 23.91
N ARG A 249 1.78 -6.13 24.29
CA ARG A 249 0.36 -6.44 24.05
C ARG A 249 -0.50 -5.25 24.46
N LEU A 250 -1.31 -4.74 23.54
CA LEU A 250 -2.48 -3.94 23.87
C LEU A 250 -3.43 -4.84 24.65
N SER A 251 -3.69 -4.49 25.91
CA SER A 251 -4.71 -5.09 26.74
C SER A 251 -6.07 -4.64 26.26
N GLU A 252 -6.93 -5.60 25.94
CA GLU A 252 -8.36 -5.39 25.74
C GLU A 252 -8.99 -4.83 27.03
N ARG A 253 -9.76 -3.75 26.89
CA ARG A 253 -10.87 -3.37 27.76
C ARG A 253 -11.98 -2.77 26.91
#